data_AF-A0A146LY28-F1
#
_entry.id   AF-A0A146LY28-F1
#
_cell.length_a   1.000
_cell.length_b   1.000
_cell.length_c   1.000
_cell.angle_alpha   90.00
_cell.angle_beta   90.00
_cell.angle_gamma   90.00
#
_symmetry.space_group_name_H-M   'P 1'
#
loop_
_entity.id
_entity.type
_entity.pdbx_description
1 polymer ?
#
loop_
_entity_poly.entity_id
_entity_poly.type
_entity_poly.pdbx_seq_one_letter_code
_entity_poly.pdbx_strand_id
1 'polypeptide(L)'
;LNRLAKRPNRLKSEQVVLLLFYQNVLRTLSKNVKMFPVVERFREVIHDLTIEEIGVACMGFFKTENPIQLVDVVDAIISKLIKNAETVPEITLASIMKALRYKLPIALWHRIPELMDSLVTQVDRLSVTSAVHIPLILTGSQTIHKNTLDAVAEKLIQQIDSARLKDMEKVIYPLTLLNYNPKTSKCVFQTVIDQLNRPEREEEFKTWPKCYIAILHYLVIRGIFLDNHISRVLDMKLIRSAYGKTNFIIGREILFIDSSVEVENPSYQGNRIPTDVRNYLSKRYSAYLPDPERKNMSKQHEFEYDVIQTAERLTEKNCMPKYLLPNHPRADIVVRFGNDGRFLPLPEDFVSIENFTGPIRSPGDDYWALVPLSRNVFVRNLGGFTGETLAKERQLKMLGFKPLFVLDKSWPTEGEDTKKEEHLENLFSEYPTPP
;
A
#
# COMPACT_ATOMS: atom_id res chain seq x y z
N LEU A 1 8.87 7.97 35.03
CA LEU A 1 8.14 7.42 33.85
C LEU A 1 7.60 6.01 34.03
N ASN A 2 8.42 4.96 34.05
CA ASN A 2 7.92 3.57 34.15
C ASN A 2 7.04 3.31 35.39
N ARG A 3 7.29 3.98 36.52
CA ARG A 3 6.43 3.89 37.72
C ARG A 3 5.05 4.54 37.51
N LEU A 4 4.98 5.65 36.77
CA LEU A 4 3.72 6.35 36.46
C LEU A 4 2.90 5.53 35.45
N ALA A 5 3.54 5.03 34.40
CA ALA A 5 2.89 4.21 33.37
C ALA A 5 2.38 2.85 33.90
N LYS A 6 2.85 2.39 35.06
CA LYS A 6 2.35 1.18 35.75
C LYS A 6 1.08 1.43 36.56
N ARG A 7 0.73 2.68 36.85
CA ARG A 7 -0.47 3.06 37.63
C ARG A 7 -1.21 4.23 36.97
N PRO A 8 -1.61 4.10 35.70
CA PRO A 8 -2.18 5.21 34.94
C PRO A 8 -3.51 5.70 35.54
N ASN A 9 -4.29 4.82 36.18
CA ASN A 9 -5.51 5.17 36.90
C ASN A 9 -5.35 6.22 38.01
N ARG A 10 -4.12 6.50 38.47
CA ARG A 10 -3.84 7.53 39.48
C ARG A 10 -3.44 8.88 38.89
N LEU A 11 -3.31 8.98 37.56
CA LEU A 11 -2.83 10.18 36.89
C LEU A 11 -3.97 11.17 36.68
N LYS A 12 -3.76 12.43 37.00
CA LYS A 12 -4.63 13.54 36.56
C LYS A 12 -4.48 13.78 35.05
N SER A 13 -5.41 14.52 34.43
CA SER A 13 -5.44 14.78 32.99
C SER A 13 -4.09 15.31 32.46
N GLU A 14 -3.54 16.35 33.10
CA GLU A 14 -2.22 16.93 32.77
C GLU A 14 -1.09 15.89 32.87
N GLN A 15 -1.16 14.98 33.84
CA GLN A 15 -0.13 13.96 34.06
C GLN A 15 -0.18 12.85 33.01
N VAL A 16 -1.35 12.59 32.43
CA VAL A 16 -1.50 11.68 31.28
C VAL A 16 -0.83 12.29 30.05
N VAL A 17 -1.09 13.56 29.77
CA VAL A 17 -0.46 14.29 28.66
C VAL A 17 1.05 14.32 28.83
N LEU A 18 1.53 14.66 30.04
CA LEU A 18 2.96 14.71 30.35
C LEU A 18 3.62 13.32 30.20
N LEU A 19 2.94 12.25 30.62
CA LEU A 19 3.43 10.89 30.40
C LEU A 19 3.62 10.60 28.90
N LEU A 20 2.61 10.92 28.08
CA LEU A 20 2.64 10.68 26.64
C LEU A 20 3.65 11.58 25.91
N PHE A 21 3.84 12.82 26.39
CA PHE A 21 4.90 13.72 25.94
C PHE A 21 6.28 13.08 26.14
N TYR A 22 6.57 12.62 27.35
CA TYR A 22 7.84 11.98 27.64
C TYR A 22 8.05 10.68 26.85
N GLN A 23 6.98 9.91 26.62
CA GLN A 23 7.04 8.72 25.76
C GLN A 23 7.38 9.08 24.31
N ASN A 24 6.81 10.16 23.77
CA ASN A 24 7.17 10.73 22.47
C ASN A 24 8.67 11.08 22.41
N VAL A 25 9.21 11.73 23.45
CA VAL A 25 10.64 12.09 23.52
C VAL A 25 11.54 10.85 23.57
N LEU A 26 11.18 9.86 24.39
CA LEU A 26 12.00 8.65 24.59
C LEU A 26 11.91 7.64 23.44
N ARG A 27 10.86 7.70 22.62
CA ARG A 27 10.57 6.80 21.47
C ARG A 27 10.58 5.30 21.79
N THR A 28 10.65 4.93 23.06
CA THR A 28 10.76 3.55 23.52
C THR A 28 9.97 3.40 24.81
N LEU A 29 9.40 2.21 25.00
CA LEU A 29 8.71 1.83 26.22
C LEU A 29 9.45 0.69 26.89
N SER A 30 9.48 0.71 28.22
CA SER A 30 9.90 -0.47 28.96
C SER A 30 8.93 -1.61 28.69
N LYS A 31 9.44 -2.84 28.48
CA LYS A 31 8.64 -4.06 28.32
C LYS A 31 7.62 -4.29 29.44
N ASN A 32 7.82 -3.67 30.60
CA ASN A 32 6.95 -3.76 31.77
C ASN A 32 5.78 -2.76 31.78
N VAL A 33 5.66 -1.90 30.76
CA VAL A 33 4.58 -0.93 30.64
C VAL A 33 3.52 -1.50 29.68
N LYS A 34 2.32 -1.71 30.21
CA LYS A 34 1.15 -2.04 29.38
C LYS A 34 0.50 -0.73 28.93
N MET A 35 0.34 -0.53 27.62
CA MET A 35 -0.24 0.71 27.10
C MET A 35 -1.76 0.76 27.18
N PHE A 36 -2.44 -0.40 27.20
CA PHE A 36 -3.90 -0.42 27.30
C PHE A 36 -4.45 0.35 28.52
N PRO A 37 -3.95 0.17 29.75
CA PRO A 37 -4.35 1.02 30.89
C PRO A 37 -4.07 2.52 30.73
N VAL A 38 -3.06 2.90 29.93
CA VAL A 38 -2.79 4.32 29.61
C VAL A 38 -3.84 4.84 28.63
N VAL A 39 -4.24 4.04 27.64
CA VAL A 39 -5.31 4.38 26.69
C VAL A 39 -6.66 4.50 27.42
N GLU A 40 -6.98 3.61 28.35
CA GLU A 40 -8.20 3.71 29.18
C GLU A 40 -8.19 4.99 30.02
N ARG A 41 -7.05 5.33 30.65
CA ARG A 41 -6.99 6.61 31.38
C ARG A 41 -7.12 7.81 30.44
N PHE A 42 -6.52 7.74 29.25
CA PHE A 42 -6.65 8.79 28.24
C PHE A 42 -8.12 8.96 27.80
N ARG A 43 -8.83 7.85 27.59
CA ARG A 43 -10.27 7.82 27.30
C ARG A 43 -11.09 8.56 28.34
N GLU A 44 -10.79 8.39 29.63
CA GLU A 44 -11.51 9.05 30.72
C GLU A 44 -11.34 10.58 30.74
N VAL A 45 -10.22 11.10 30.23
CA VAL A 45 -9.87 12.53 30.34
C VAL A 45 -9.92 13.28 29.01
N ILE A 46 -10.07 12.60 27.88
CA ILE A 46 -9.91 13.18 26.54
C ILE A 46 -10.82 14.37 26.26
N HIS A 47 -12.04 14.36 26.82
CA HIS A 47 -13.02 15.42 26.59
C HIS A 47 -12.58 16.76 27.21
N ASP A 48 -11.82 16.71 28.29
CA ASP A 48 -11.30 17.88 29.01
C ASP A 48 -10.04 18.46 28.35
N LEU A 49 -9.38 17.70 27.47
CA LEU A 49 -8.13 18.11 26.86
C LEU A 49 -8.34 19.11 25.71
N THR A 50 -7.37 20.00 25.55
CA THR A 50 -7.20 20.85 24.37
C THR A 50 -6.78 20.02 23.15
N ILE A 51 -6.90 20.60 21.95
CA ILE A 51 -6.51 19.89 20.72
C ILE A 51 -4.98 19.66 20.68
N GLU A 52 -4.20 20.57 21.25
CA GLU A 52 -2.75 20.49 21.38
C GLU A 52 -2.32 19.35 22.30
N GLU A 53 -2.97 19.21 23.45
CA GLU A 53 -2.72 18.09 24.38
C GLU A 53 -3.07 16.74 23.75
N ILE A 54 -4.16 16.69 22.97
CA ILE A 54 -4.51 15.51 22.17
C ILE A 54 -3.45 15.24 21.10
N GLY A 55 -2.91 16.28 20.45
CA GLY A 55 -1.81 16.15 19.49
C GLY A 55 -0.55 15.56 20.12
N VAL A 56 -0.18 16.02 21.33
CA VAL A 56 0.94 15.47 22.12
C VAL A 56 0.70 14.00 22.44
N ALA A 57 -0.51 13.66 22.90
CA ALA A 57 -0.92 12.28 23.17
C ALA A 57 -0.78 11.39 21.93
N CYS A 58 -1.36 11.82 20.80
CA CYS A 58 -1.30 11.12 19.51
C CYS A 58 0.14 10.84 19.07
N MET A 59 1.03 11.82 19.20
CA MET A 59 2.44 11.65 18.86
C MET A 59 3.15 10.63 19.78
N GLY A 60 2.80 10.60 21.07
CA GLY A 60 3.29 9.61 22.02
C GLY A 60 2.95 8.19 21.61
N PHE A 61 1.67 7.93 21.31
CA PHE A 61 1.20 6.64 20.81
C PHE A 61 1.86 6.25 19.48
N PHE A 62 1.93 7.18 18.52
CA PHE A 62 2.52 6.93 17.22
C PHE A 62 4.01 6.56 17.32
N LYS A 63 4.83 7.35 18.02
CA LYS A 63 6.28 7.12 18.13
C LYS A 63 6.68 5.94 19.00
N THR A 64 5.77 5.47 19.85
CA THR A 64 5.98 4.24 20.63
C THR A 64 5.39 3.01 19.96
N GLU A 65 4.84 3.13 18.74
CA GLU A 65 4.24 2.03 17.99
C GLU A 65 3.09 1.34 18.75
N ASN A 66 2.35 2.11 19.56
CA ASN A 66 1.20 1.64 20.33
C ASN A 66 -0.07 2.34 19.85
N PRO A 67 -0.75 1.82 18.81
CA PRO A 67 -1.89 2.51 18.21
C PRO A 67 -3.08 2.61 19.17
N ILE A 68 -3.83 3.72 19.05
CA ILE A 68 -5.10 3.90 19.75
C ILE A 68 -6.16 3.08 19.03
N GLN A 69 -6.69 2.04 19.67
CA GLN A 69 -7.63 1.09 19.05
C GLN A 69 -9.08 1.24 19.55
N LEU A 70 -9.28 1.96 20.66
CA LEU A 70 -10.61 2.20 21.21
C LEU A 70 -11.40 3.13 20.29
N VAL A 71 -12.53 2.66 19.79
CA VAL A 71 -13.35 3.34 18.77
C VAL A 71 -13.85 4.69 19.29
N ASP A 72 -14.37 4.73 20.51
CA ASP A 72 -14.87 5.95 21.14
C ASP A 72 -13.77 7.02 21.34
N VAL A 73 -12.55 6.59 21.71
CA VAL A 73 -11.40 7.50 21.83
C VAL A 73 -11.03 8.10 20.47
N VAL A 74 -10.91 7.27 19.44
CA VAL A 74 -10.53 7.74 18.10
C VAL A 74 -11.63 8.65 17.52
N ASP A 75 -12.91 8.33 17.75
CA ASP A 75 -14.03 9.15 17.34
C ASP A 75 -14.05 10.52 18.03
N ALA A 76 -13.71 10.56 19.33
CA ALA A 76 -13.54 11.81 20.07
C ALA A 76 -12.37 12.66 19.54
N ILE A 77 -11.25 12.04 19.14
CA ILE A 77 -10.14 12.73 18.47
C ILE A 77 -10.59 13.36 17.15
N ILE A 78 -11.29 12.59 16.31
CA ILE A 78 -11.82 13.07 15.01
C ILE A 78 -12.77 14.24 15.25
N SER A 79 -13.72 14.09 16.16
CA SER A 79 -14.72 15.13 16.47
C SER A 79 -14.08 16.42 17.00
N LYS A 80 -13.07 16.30 17.87
CA LYS A 80 -12.32 17.47 18.37
C LYS A 80 -11.49 18.13 17.26
N LEU A 81 -10.89 17.33 16.36
CA LEU A 81 -10.13 17.86 15.23
C LEU A 81 -11.04 18.64 14.26
N ILE A 82 -12.19 18.09 13.89
CA ILE A 82 -13.19 18.76 13.04
C ILE A 82 -13.63 20.08 13.68
N LYS A 83 -13.97 20.07 14.98
CA LYS A 83 -14.38 21.27 15.72
C LYS A 83 -13.30 22.37 15.75
N ASN A 84 -12.03 21.99 15.68
CA ASN A 84 -10.89 22.92 15.75
C ASN A 84 -10.14 23.03 14.42
N ALA A 85 -10.74 22.64 13.29
CA ALA A 85 -10.04 22.54 12.01
C ALA A 85 -9.44 23.89 11.58
N GLU A 86 -10.13 25.00 11.85
CA GLU A 86 -9.68 26.35 11.51
C GLU A 86 -8.47 26.82 12.32
N THR A 87 -8.42 26.44 13.61
CA THR A 87 -7.45 26.99 14.57
C THR A 87 -6.34 26.00 14.94
N VAL A 88 -6.47 24.72 14.59
CA VAL A 88 -5.48 23.70 14.97
C VAL A 88 -4.09 24.04 14.42
N PRO A 89 -3.05 24.06 15.29
CA PRO A 89 -1.67 24.27 14.85
C PRO A 89 -1.18 23.16 13.93
N GLU A 90 -0.28 23.48 12.99
CA GLU A 90 0.21 22.52 11.99
C GLU A 90 0.83 21.26 12.62
N ILE A 91 1.64 21.44 13.66
CA ILE A 91 2.34 20.33 14.32
C ILE A 91 1.35 19.40 15.03
N THR A 92 0.27 19.97 15.57
CA THR A 92 -0.83 19.26 16.23
C THR A 92 -1.62 18.47 15.19
N LEU A 93 -2.01 19.10 14.08
CA LEU A 93 -2.70 18.45 12.96
C LEU A 93 -1.88 17.27 12.43
N ALA A 94 -0.61 17.50 12.10
CA ALA A 94 0.28 16.45 11.59
C ALA A 94 0.44 15.29 12.59
N SER A 95 0.41 15.57 13.90
CA SER A 95 0.49 14.54 14.94
C SER A 95 -0.77 13.68 15.01
N ILE A 96 -1.93 14.30 14.97
CA ILE A 96 -3.23 13.61 14.97
C ILE A 96 -3.36 12.78 13.68
N MET A 97 -3.11 13.38 12.51
CA MET A 97 -3.21 12.67 11.23
C MET A 97 -2.26 11.47 11.13
N LYS A 98 -1.06 11.53 11.73
CA LYS A 98 -0.15 10.38 11.82
C LYS A 98 -0.73 9.26 12.67
N ALA A 99 -1.31 9.57 13.83
CA ALA A 99 -1.93 8.58 14.71
C ALA A 99 -3.15 7.93 14.04
N LEU A 100 -4.03 8.73 13.42
CA LEU A 100 -5.19 8.23 12.69
C LEU A 100 -4.77 7.33 11.52
N ARG A 101 -3.79 7.76 10.71
CA ARG A 101 -3.27 6.96 9.59
C ARG A 101 -2.63 5.66 10.07
N TYR A 102 -1.95 5.66 11.21
CA TYR A 102 -1.24 4.49 11.71
C TYR A 102 -2.21 3.33 11.99
N LYS A 103 -3.38 3.61 12.59
CA LYS A 103 -4.45 2.61 12.75
C LYS A 103 -5.82 3.25 13.00
N LEU A 104 -6.56 3.55 11.94
CA LEU A 104 -7.97 3.96 12.05
C LEU A 104 -8.88 2.72 12.15
N PRO A 105 -9.69 2.58 13.22
CA PRO A 105 -10.66 1.48 13.31
C PRO A 105 -11.64 1.47 12.13
N ILE A 106 -11.92 0.27 11.59
CA ILE A 106 -12.83 0.08 10.43
C ILE A 106 -14.21 0.69 10.70
N ALA A 107 -14.71 0.58 11.94
CA ALA A 107 -15.97 1.16 12.37
C ALA A 107 -16.07 2.68 12.13
N LEU A 108 -14.94 3.40 12.08
CA LEU A 108 -14.88 4.85 11.88
C LEU A 108 -14.55 5.26 10.44
N TRP A 109 -14.46 4.34 9.48
CA TRP A 109 -14.17 4.72 8.10
C TRP A 109 -15.26 5.61 7.50
N HIS A 110 -16.50 5.50 8.00
CA HIS A 110 -17.60 6.39 7.63
C HIS A 110 -17.38 7.86 8.03
N ARG A 111 -16.50 8.15 9.01
CA ARG A 111 -16.15 9.52 9.42
C ARG A 111 -15.14 10.20 8.50
N ILE A 112 -14.47 9.45 7.62
CA ILE A 112 -13.39 9.97 6.75
C ILE A 112 -13.90 11.10 5.85
N PRO A 113 -15.03 10.99 5.13
CA PRO A 113 -15.52 12.08 4.28
C PRO A 113 -15.71 13.40 5.04
N GLU A 114 -16.42 13.36 6.17
CA GLU A 114 -16.65 14.54 7.02
C GLU A 114 -15.33 15.17 7.51
N LEU A 115 -14.36 14.34 7.93
CA LEU A 115 -13.04 14.83 8.32
C LEU A 115 -12.30 15.49 7.14
N MET A 116 -12.39 14.92 5.95
CA MET A 116 -11.75 15.47 4.75
C MET A 116 -12.41 16.78 4.30
N ASP A 117 -13.75 16.86 4.34
CA ASP A 117 -14.50 18.08 4.05
C ASP A 117 -14.13 19.23 5.00
N SER A 118 -13.95 18.92 6.28
CA SER A 118 -13.48 19.89 7.27
C SER A 118 -12.04 20.34 6.99
N LEU A 119 -11.11 19.40 6.77
CA LEU A 119 -9.69 19.72 6.63
C LEU A 119 -9.29 20.27 5.26
N VAL A 120 -10.03 19.99 4.18
CA VAL A 120 -9.68 20.47 2.84
C VAL A 120 -9.75 22.00 2.76
N THR A 121 -10.70 22.62 3.47
CA THR A 121 -10.84 24.09 3.58
C THR A 121 -9.62 24.76 4.22
N GLN A 122 -8.78 23.97 4.89
CA GLN A 122 -7.61 24.45 5.64
C GLN A 122 -6.31 24.23 4.86
N VAL A 123 -6.33 23.59 3.69
CA VAL A 123 -5.10 23.26 2.94
C VAL A 123 -4.29 24.51 2.60
N ASP A 124 -4.94 25.62 2.25
CA ASP A 124 -4.26 26.85 1.84
C ASP A 124 -3.42 27.46 2.95
N ARG A 125 -3.94 27.52 4.19
CA ARG A 125 -3.24 28.10 5.34
C ARG A 125 -2.06 27.27 5.86
N LEU A 126 -2.01 25.97 5.52
CA LEU A 126 -0.98 25.05 6.02
C LEU A 126 0.31 25.17 5.20
N SER A 127 1.43 24.73 5.73
CA SER A 127 2.62 24.38 4.93
C SER A 127 2.37 23.11 4.12
N VAL A 128 3.10 22.90 3.01
CA VAL A 128 3.08 21.61 2.29
C VAL A 128 3.41 20.46 3.24
N THR A 129 4.43 20.63 4.07
CA THR A 129 4.88 19.63 5.06
C THR A 129 3.76 19.15 5.99
N SER A 130 2.85 20.03 6.38
CA SER A 130 1.70 19.66 7.20
C SER A 130 0.56 19.09 6.36
N ALA A 131 0.21 19.77 5.25
CA ALA A 131 -0.90 19.42 4.37
C ALA A 131 -0.79 18.01 3.78
N VAL A 132 0.43 17.53 3.47
CA VAL A 132 0.61 16.17 2.93
C VAL A 132 0.10 15.07 3.84
N HIS A 133 -0.06 15.31 5.14
CA HIS A 133 -0.57 14.32 6.08
C HIS A 133 -2.08 14.08 5.97
N ILE A 134 -2.83 15.04 5.40
CA ILE A 134 -4.29 14.96 5.27
C ILE A 134 -4.71 13.79 4.35
N PRO A 135 -4.27 13.72 3.07
CA PRO A 135 -4.72 12.66 2.16
C PRO A 135 -4.16 11.28 2.49
N LEU A 136 -3.14 11.16 3.35
CA LEU A 136 -2.53 9.86 3.62
C LEU A 136 -3.47 8.89 4.35
N ILE A 137 -4.47 9.38 5.10
CA ILE A 137 -5.46 8.52 5.75
C ILE A 137 -6.31 7.74 4.73
N LEU A 138 -6.51 8.32 3.54
CA LEU A 138 -7.31 7.75 2.45
C LEU A 138 -6.73 6.43 1.93
N THR A 139 -5.40 6.27 2.04
CA THR A 139 -4.70 5.05 1.61
C THR A 139 -5.05 3.83 2.45
N GLY A 140 -5.31 4.03 3.74
CA GLY A 140 -5.66 2.94 4.66
C GLY A 140 -7.09 2.45 4.45
N SER A 141 -8.01 3.37 4.14
CA SER A 141 -9.41 3.02 3.85
C SER A 141 -9.69 2.70 2.39
N GLN A 142 -8.71 2.96 1.51
CA GLN A 142 -8.85 2.87 0.05
C GLN A 142 -10.04 3.68 -0.48
N THR A 143 -10.21 4.88 0.06
CA THR A 143 -11.30 5.80 -0.30
C THR A 143 -10.74 7.00 -1.05
N ILE A 144 -11.42 7.51 -2.06
CA ILE A 144 -11.04 8.76 -2.72
C ILE A 144 -11.83 9.94 -2.15
N HIS A 145 -11.13 11.00 -1.77
CA HIS A 145 -11.72 12.31 -1.55
C HIS A 145 -11.09 13.29 -2.54
N LYS A 146 -11.76 13.51 -3.68
CA LYS A 146 -11.20 14.23 -4.83
C LYS A 146 -10.72 15.63 -4.45
N ASN A 147 -11.54 16.40 -3.75
CA ASN A 147 -11.22 17.76 -3.34
C ASN A 147 -9.93 17.83 -2.51
N THR A 148 -9.72 16.87 -1.59
CA THR A 148 -8.50 16.82 -0.77
C THR A 148 -7.28 16.42 -1.60
N LEU A 149 -7.41 15.40 -2.46
CA LEU A 149 -6.31 14.95 -3.31
C LEU A 149 -5.89 16.05 -4.30
N ASP A 150 -6.87 16.72 -4.92
CA ASP A 150 -6.65 17.82 -5.85
C ASP A 150 -6.00 19.02 -5.15
N ALA A 151 -6.57 19.48 -4.01
CA ALA A 151 -6.05 20.64 -3.28
C ALA A 151 -4.62 20.45 -2.76
N VAL A 152 -4.30 19.27 -2.20
CA VAL A 152 -2.95 19.00 -1.68
C VAL A 152 -1.95 18.79 -2.81
N ALA A 153 -2.36 18.21 -3.93
CA ALA A 153 -1.51 18.11 -5.12
C ALA A 153 -1.23 19.50 -5.73
N GLU A 154 -2.25 20.36 -5.84
CA GLU A 154 -2.10 21.74 -6.31
C GLU A 154 -1.15 22.53 -5.41
N LYS A 155 -1.31 22.40 -4.09
CA LYS A 155 -0.41 23.06 -3.14
C LYS A 155 1.04 22.63 -3.30
N LEU A 156 1.29 21.33 -3.54
CA LEU A 156 2.65 20.86 -3.83
C LEU A 156 3.18 21.51 -5.11
N ILE A 157 2.38 21.58 -6.18
CA ILE A 157 2.78 22.19 -7.46
C ILE A 157 3.18 23.66 -7.26
N GLN A 158 2.36 24.42 -6.53
CA GLN A 158 2.59 25.85 -6.29
C GLN A 158 3.84 26.12 -5.43
N GLN A 159 4.25 25.17 -4.60
CA GLN A 159 5.39 25.31 -3.68
C GLN A 159 6.49 24.28 -3.98
N ILE A 160 6.56 23.77 -5.22
CA ILE A 160 7.41 22.62 -5.55
C ILE A 160 8.90 22.90 -5.34
N ASP A 161 9.34 24.13 -5.60
CA ASP A 161 10.75 24.51 -5.52
C ASP A 161 11.27 24.51 -4.08
N SER A 162 10.41 24.80 -3.09
CA SER A 162 10.75 24.74 -1.66
C SER A 162 10.31 23.44 -0.98
N ALA A 163 9.52 22.61 -1.66
CA ALA A 163 9.10 21.31 -1.15
C ALA A 163 10.29 20.35 -1.00
N ARG A 164 10.26 19.55 0.06
CA ARG A 164 11.29 18.52 0.29
C ARG A 164 10.94 17.26 -0.47
N LEU A 165 11.94 16.41 -0.72
CA LEU A 165 11.72 15.09 -1.31
C LEU A 165 10.67 14.25 -0.54
N LYS A 166 10.65 14.38 0.79
CA LYS A 166 9.69 13.71 1.68
C LYS A 166 8.24 14.18 1.48
N ASP A 167 8.04 15.39 1.02
CA ASP A 167 6.72 15.97 0.80
C ASP A 167 6.18 15.48 -0.54
N MET A 168 7.02 15.52 -1.59
CA MET A 168 6.72 14.93 -2.90
C MET A 168 6.31 13.46 -2.78
N GLU A 169 7.10 12.66 -2.05
CA GLU A 169 6.84 11.25 -1.75
C GLU A 169 5.43 11.04 -1.15
N LYS A 170 5.03 11.87 -0.19
CA LYS A 170 3.74 11.75 0.50
C LYS A 170 2.54 12.22 -0.31
N VAL A 171 2.73 13.11 -1.28
CA VAL A 171 1.66 13.52 -2.19
C VAL A 171 1.44 12.47 -3.27
N ILE A 172 2.50 11.96 -3.90
CA ILE A 172 2.33 11.00 -5.00
C ILE A 172 1.94 9.60 -4.53
N TYR A 173 2.27 9.23 -3.28
CA TYR A 173 1.90 7.94 -2.69
C TYR A 173 0.38 7.67 -2.75
N PRO A 174 -0.50 8.51 -2.16
CA PRO A 174 -1.95 8.29 -2.21
C PRO A 174 -2.49 8.34 -3.64
N LEU A 175 -1.98 9.23 -4.49
CA LEU A 175 -2.39 9.32 -5.89
C LEU A 175 -2.04 8.06 -6.68
N THR A 176 -0.91 7.42 -6.35
CA THR A 176 -0.49 6.18 -6.97
C THR A 176 -1.30 5.00 -6.47
N LEU A 177 -1.42 4.85 -5.14
CA LEU A 177 -2.12 3.71 -4.56
C LEU A 177 -3.61 3.69 -4.94
N LEU A 178 -4.26 4.86 -4.91
CA LEU A 178 -5.66 5.02 -5.26
C LEU A 178 -5.89 5.14 -6.78
N ASN A 179 -4.85 5.03 -7.59
CA ASN A 179 -4.89 5.20 -9.04
C ASN A 179 -5.66 6.47 -9.46
N TYR A 180 -5.32 7.61 -8.86
CA TYR A 180 -6.02 8.86 -9.08
C TYR A 180 -5.12 9.90 -9.75
N ASN A 181 -5.69 10.58 -10.75
CA ASN A 181 -5.06 11.71 -11.44
C ASN A 181 -5.73 13.00 -10.98
N PRO A 182 -5.04 13.84 -10.22
CA PRO A 182 -5.66 15.00 -9.62
C PRO A 182 -5.90 16.12 -10.64
N LYS A 183 -7.02 16.82 -10.50
CA LYS A 183 -7.35 18.00 -11.32
C LYS A 183 -6.59 19.22 -10.79
N THR A 184 -5.46 19.49 -11.42
CA THR A 184 -4.48 20.49 -10.98
C THR A 184 -4.00 21.33 -12.15
N SER A 185 -3.35 22.46 -11.87
CA SER A 185 -2.82 23.38 -12.88
C SER A 185 -1.75 22.75 -13.78
N LYS A 186 -1.03 21.75 -13.26
CA LYS A 186 -0.02 20.96 -13.98
C LYS A 186 -0.09 19.50 -13.57
N CYS A 187 0.44 18.59 -14.39
CA CYS A 187 0.59 17.20 -13.97
C CYS A 187 1.56 17.11 -12.76
N VAL A 188 1.05 16.70 -11.60
CA VAL A 188 1.85 16.57 -10.36
C VAL A 188 2.98 15.53 -10.51
N PHE A 189 2.74 14.44 -11.25
CA PHE A 189 3.77 13.43 -11.51
C PHE A 189 4.91 14.02 -12.34
N GLN A 190 4.59 14.72 -13.43
CA GLN A 190 5.60 15.42 -14.24
C GLN A 190 6.34 16.47 -13.42
N THR A 191 5.63 17.23 -12.60
CA THR A 191 6.21 18.25 -11.72
C THR A 191 7.23 17.65 -10.74
N VAL A 192 6.97 16.45 -10.20
CA VAL A 192 7.93 15.72 -9.36
C VAL A 192 9.10 15.17 -10.19
N ILE A 193 8.86 14.63 -11.38
CA ILE A 193 9.92 14.15 -12.29
C ILE A 193 10.89 15.28 -12.62
N ASP A 194 10.38 16.47 -12.94
CA ASP A 194 11.19 17.65 -13.23
C ASP A 194 12.09 18.02 -12.05
N GLN A 195 11.62 17.85 -10.81
CA GLN A 195 12.45 18.04 -9.61
C GLN A 195 13.50 16.95 -9.44
N LEU A 196 13.19 15.69 -9.73
CA LEU A 196 14.18 14.61 -9.64
C LEU A 196 15.36 14.84 -10.59
N ASN A 197 15.09 15.40 -11.76
CA ASN A 197 16.11 15.71 -12.78
C ASN A 197 16.97 16.95 -12.44
N ARG A 198 16.67 17.67 -11.35
CA ARG A 198 17.45 18.84 -10.93
C ARG A 198 18.71 18.42 -10.18
N PRO A 199 19.91 18.85 -10.62
CA PRO A 199 21.17 18.47 -9.99
C PRO A 199 21.27 18.94 -8.53
N GLU A 200 20.56 19.99 -8.14
CA GLU A 200 20.54 20.53 -6.78
C GLU A 200 19.91 19.56 -5.76
N ARG A 201 19.12 18.57 -6.22
CA ARG A 201 18.46 17.57 -5.35
C ARG A 201 19.37 16.39 -4.97
N GLU A 202 20.59 16.35 -5.49
CA GLU A 202 21.54 15.26 -5.32
C GLU A 202 21.81 14.90 -3.84
N GLU A 203 21.98 15.91 -2.99
CA GLU A 203 22.24 15.73 -1.56
C GLU A 203 21.00 15.20 -0.81
N GLU A 204 19.79 15.53 -1.27
CA GLU A 204 18.57 14.96 -0.70
C GLU A 204 18.45 13.46 -1.00
N PHE A 205 18.90 13.00 -2.17
CA PHE A 205 18.90 11.58 -2.51
C PHE A 205 19.85 10.78 -1.61
N LYS A 206 20.99 11.36 -1.23
CA LYS A 206 21.96 10.74 -0.30
C LYS A 206 21.45 10.77 1.15
N THR A 207 20.81 11.86 1.54
CA THR A 207 20.30 12.05 2.91
C THR A 207 19.05 11.21 3.17
N TRP A 208 18.17 11.08 2.17
CA TRP A 208 16.87 10.40 2.27
C TRP A 208 16.67 9.36 1.17
N PRO A 209 17.57 8.36 1.03
CA PRO A 209 17.55 7.45 -0.10
C PRO A 209 16.29 6.59 -0.15
N LYS A 210 15.69 6.23 1.00
CA LYS A 210 14.42 5.50 1.02
C LYS A 210 13.25 6.32 0.44
N CYS A 211 13.23 7.63 0.66
CA CYS A 211 12.19 8.49 0.07
C CYS A 211 12.38 8.60 -1.45
N TYR A 212 13.63 8.71 -1.89
CA TYR A 212 13.97 8.69 -3.32
C TYR A 212 13.53 7.38 -3.98
N ILE A 213 13.88 6.22 -3.39
CA ILE A 213 13.45 4.91 -3.90
C ILE A 213 11.93 4.78 -3.91
N ALA A 214 11.25 5.23 -2.85
CA ALA A 214 9.79 5.18 -2.78
C ALA A 214 9.12 5.98 -3.90
N ILE A 215 9.64 7.17 -4.21
CA ILE A 215 9.14 7.98 -5.33
C ILE A 215 9.27 7.22 -6.66
N LEU A 216 10.45 6.63 -6.92
CA LEU A 216 10.69 5.85 -8.14
C LEU A 216 9.77 4.64 -8.22
N HIS A 217 9.57 3.94 -7.10
CA HIS A 217 8.63 2.83 -7.01
C HIS A 217 7.20 3.26 -7.37
N TYR A 218 6.73 4.40 -6.86
CA TYR A 218 5.40 4.91 -7.18
C TYR A 218 5.27 5.30 -8.66
N LEU A 219 6.30 5.92 -9.25
CA LEU A 219 6.33 6.22 -10.68
C LEU A 219 6.30 4.94 -11.53
N VAL A 220 7.05 3.91 -11.13
CA VAL A 220 7.06 2.60 -11.82
C VAL A 220 5.72 1.88 -11.73
N ILE A 221 5.02 1.92 -10.59
CA ILE A 221 3.63 1.42 -10.48
C ILE A 221 2.74 2.09 -11.55
N ARG A 222 2.94 3.40 -11.76
CA ARG A 222 2.24 4.21 -12.76
C ARG A 222 2.71 3.99 -14.21
N GLY A 223 3.67 3.09 -14.44
CA GLY A 223 4.23 2.83 -15.77
C GLY A 223 5.19 3.91 -16.27
N ILE A 224 5.73 4.73 -15.36
CA ILE A 224 6.67 5.81 -15.68
C ILE A 224 8.08 5.35 -15.31
N PHE A 225 8.93 5.18 -16.31
CA PHE A 225 10.30 4.70 -16.15
C PHE A 225 11.32 5.83 -16.39
N LEU A 226 12.15 6.09 -15.37
CA LEU A 226 13.22 7.10 -15.43
C LEU A 226 14.57 6.37 -15.39
N ASP A 227 15.05 5.91 -16.55
CA ASP A 227 16.17 4.96 -16.64
C ASP A 227 17.41 5.34 -15.82
N ASN A 228 17.86 6.60 -15.90
CA ASN A 228 19.01 7.06 -15.12
C ASN A 228 18.77 6.97 -13.60
N HIS A 229 17.58 7.34 -13.15
CA HIS A 229 17.20 7.28 -11.74
C HIS A 229 17.00 5.84 -11.28
N ILE A 230 16.40 4.99 -12.12
CA ILE A 230 16.23 3.55 -11.90
C ILE A 230 17.60 2.87 -11.75
N SER A 231 18.52 3.09 -12.68
CA SER A 231 19.89 2.58 -12.63
C SER A 231 20.59 2.94 -11.33
N ARG A 232 20.37 4.16 -10.86
CA ARG A 232 20.92 4.60 -9.59
C ARG A 232 20.31 3.91 -8.37
N VAL A 233 18.98 3.74 -8.32
CA VAL A 233 18.33 3.07 -7.17
C VAL A 233 18.53 1.56 -7.14
N LEU A 234 18.83 0.95 -8.28
CA LEU A 234 19.19 -0.47 -8.41
C LEU A 234 20.70 -0.73 -8.20
N ASP A 235 21.53 0.31 -8.05
CA ASP A 235 22.92 0.14 -7.62
C ASP A 235 22.96 -0.39 -6.17
N MET A 236 23.62 -1.54 -6.00
CA MET A 236 23.78 -2.16 -4.69
C MET A 236 24.43 -1.23 -3.67
N LYS A 237 25.31 -0.29 -4.06
CA LYS A 237 25.88 0.70 -3.13
C LYS A 237 24.81 1.58 -2.51
N LEU A 238 23.87 2.09 -3.32
CA LEU A 238 22.75 2.91 -2.84
C LEU A 238 21.77 2.05 -2.01
N ILE A 239 21.46 0.84 -2.47
CA ILE A 239 20.60 -0.08 -1.71
C ILE A 239 21.17 -0.36 -0.32
N ARG A 240 22.49 -0.63 -0.23
CA ARG A 240 23.15 -0.89 1.05
C ARG A 240 23.25 0.35 1.92
N SER A 241 23.40 1.55 1.36
CA SER A 241 23.36 2.78 2.16
C SER A 241 21.95 3.08 2.68
N ALA A 242 20.91 2.75 1.90
CA ALA A 242 19.51 2.99 2.27
C ALA A 242 19.00 2.01 3.32
N TYR A 243 19.21 0.70 3.13
CA TYR A 243 18.63 -0.33 3.98
C TYR A 243 19.62 -0.94 4.96
N GLY A 244 20.90 -1.03 4.59
CA GLY A 244 21.96 -1.71 5.33
C GLY A 244 22.49 -2.95 4.60
N LYS A 245 23.41 -3.67 5.25
CA LYS A 245 24.25 -4.70 4.60
C LYS A 245 23.54 -6.01 4.25
N THR A 246 22.44 -6.37 4.92
CA THR A 246 21.79 -7.68 4.75
C THR A 246 20.64 -7.61 3.75
N ASN A 247 20.34 -8.71 3.05
CA ASN A 247 19.21 -8.74 2.11
C ASN A 247 17.85 -8.67 2.81
N PHE A 248 17.77 -9.17 4.06
CA PHE A 248 16.54 -9.19 4.86
C PHE A 248 15.90 -7.81 5.06
N ILE A 249 16.70 -6.74 5.08
CA ILE A 249 16.22 -5.38 5.35
C ILE A 249 15.98 -4.56 4.08
N ILE A 250 16.36 -5.06 2.90
CA ILE A 250 16.05 -4.42 1.61
C ILE A 250 14.54 -4.44 1.43
N GLY A 251 13.93 -3.30 1.12
CA GLY A 251 12.50 -3.17 0.91
C GLY A 251 11.97 -3.76 -0.40
N ARG A 252 10.67 -4.09 -0.44
CA ARG A 252 9.96 -4.70 -1.58
C ARG A 252 9.98 -3.82 -2.84
N GLU A 253 10.09 -2.51 -2.64
CA GLU A 253 10.19 -1.48 -3.67
C GLU A 253 11.35 -1.73 -4.63
N ILE A 254 12.48 -2.27 -4.15
CA ILE A 254 13.62 -2.62 -5.01
C ILE A 254 13.28 -3.76 -5.94
N LEU A 255 12.65 -4.82 -5.40
CA LEU A 255 12.21 -5.96 -6.21
C LEU A 255 11.15 -5.52 -7.23
N PHE A 256 10.24 -4.63 -6.82
CA PHE A 256 9.22 -4.10 -7.72
C PHE A 256 9.82 -3.33 -8.88
N ILE A 257 10.72 -2.37 -8.61
CA ILE A 257 11.40 -1.61 -9.67
C ILE A 257 12.18 -2.54 -10.60
N ASP A 258 12.98 -3.46 -10.05
CA ASP A 258 13.81 -4.38 -10.85
C ASP A 258 12.97 -5.28 -11.77
N SER A 259 11.87 -5.84 -11.24
CA SER A 259 11.00 -6.75 -12.01
C SER A 259 10.16 -5.99 -13.04
N SER A 260 9.63 -4.81 -12.68
CA SER A 260 8.88 -3.97 -13.60
C SER A 260 9.71 -3.55 -14.80
N VAL A 261 10.97 -3.19 -14.61
CA VAL A 261 11.85 -2.78 -15.71
C VAL A 261 12.08 -3.94 -16.69
N GLU A 262 12.27 -5.15 -16.19
CA GLU A 262 12.43 -6.36 -17.02
C GLU A 262 11.20 -6.67 -17.88
N VAL A 263 10.01 -6.44 -17.31
CA VAL A 263 8.74 -6.74 -17.98
C VAL A 263 8.31 -5.62 -18.91
N GLU A 264 8.42 -4.36 -18.44
CA GLU A 264 7.73 -3.21 -19.01
C GLU A 264 8.66 -2.23 -19.75
N ASN A 265 9.98 -2.30 -19.54
CA ASN A 265 10.97 -1.47 -20.21
C ASN A 265 12.10 -2.32 -20.83
N PRO A 266 11.82 -3.08 -21.91
CA PRO A 266 12.80 -3.98 -22.53
C PRO A 266 14.04 -3.27 -23.10
N SER A 267 13.97 -1.96 -23.35
CA SER A 267 15.11 -1.15 -23.80
C SER A 267 16.10 -0.78 -22.70
N TYR A 268 15.75 -0.97 -21.43
CA TYR A 268 16.57 -0.53 -20.30
C TYR A 268 17.95 -1.24 -20.26
N GLN A 269 19.03 -0.44 -20.17
CA GLN A 269 20.42 -0.92 -20.12
C GLN A 269 21.15 -0.57 -18.82
N GLY A 270 20.46 -0.02 -17.82
CA GLY A 270 21.06 0.40 -16.57
C GLY A 270 21.32 -0.75 -15.59
N ASN A 271 21.69 -0.41 -14.36
CA ASN A 271 21.94 -1.39 -13.31
C ASN A 271 20.70 -2.24 -13.02
N ARG A 272 20.94 -3.51 -12.70
CA ARG A 272 19.97 -4.47 -12.18
C ARG A 272 20.48 -5.02 -10.86
N ILE A 273 19.59 -5.47 -9.97
CA ILE A 273 20.06 -6.17 -8.76
C ILE A 273 20.63 -7.55 -9.14
N PRO A 274 21.62 -8.07 -8.40
CA PRO A 274 22.13 -9.42 -8.62
C PRO A 274 21.02 -10.48 -8.53
N THR A 275 21.12 -11.53 -9.34
CA THR A 275 20.09 -12.59 -9.44
C THR A 275 19.85 -13.30 -8.11
N ASP A 276 20.89 -13.55 -7.30
CA ASP A 276 20.75 -14.13 -5.97
C ASP A 276 19.96 -13.23 -5.01
N VAL A 277 20.17 -11.91 -5.09
CA VAL A 277 19.40 -10.91 -4.35
C VAL A 277 17.95 -10.89 -4.84
N ARG A 278 17.71 -10.87 -6.16
CA ARG A 278 16.36 -10.92 -6.74
C ARG A 278 15.60 -12.15 -6.26
N ASN A 279 16.20 -13.33 -6.38
CA ASN A 279 15.56 -14.60 -6.03
C ASN A 279 15.27 -14.67 -4.53
N TYR A 280 16.19 -14.17 -3.69
CA TYR A 280 15.97 -14.04 -2.25
C TYR A 280 14.79 -13.13 -1.93
N LEU A 281 14.74 -11.94 -2.53
CA LEU A 281 13.67 -10.97 -2.27
C LEU A 281 12.31 -11.49 -2.76
N SER A 282 12.30 -12.19 -3.90
CA SER A 282 11.10 -12.84 -4.46
C SER A 282 10.51 -13.85 -3.48
N LYS A 283 11.34 -14.75 -2.93
CA LYS A 283 10.93 -15.71 -1.89
C LYS A 283 10.54 -15.04 -0.57
N ARG A 284 11.20 -13.94 -0.21
CA ARG A 284 10.93 -13.21 1.03
C ARG A 284 9.58 -12.49 1.01
N TYR A 285 9.23 -11.90 -0.12
CA TYR A 285 8.03 -11.08 -0.26
C TYR A 285 6.83 -11.85 -0.80
N SER A 286 7.01 -13.11 -1.20
CA SER A 286 5.90 -14.00 -1.53
C SER A 286 5.08 -14.38 -0.29
N ALA A 287 3.76 -14.32 -0.43
CA ALA A 287 2.83 -15.06 0.39
C ALA A 287 2.94 -16.56 0.07
N TYR A 288 2.74 -17.42 1.06
CA TYR A 288 2.68 -18.86 0.85
C TYR A 288 1.42 -19.25 0.08
N LEU A 289 1.46 -20.36 -0.65
CA LEU A 289 0.25 -20.95 -1.24
C LEU A 289 -0.70 -21.42 -0.14
N PRO A 290 -2.02 -21.19 -0.25
CA PRO A 290 -2.98 -21.69 0.72
C PRO A 290 -2.84 -23.20 0.95
N ASP A 291 -2.94 -23.61 2.21
CA ASP A 291 -2.76 -25.00 2.65
C ASP A 291 -3.85 -25.35 3.67
N PRO A 292 -4.74 -26.31 3.39
CA PRO A 292 -5.84 -26.67 4.26
C PRO A 292 -5.39 -27.27 5.61
N GLU A 293 -4.17 -27.81 5.69
CA GLU A 293 -3.61 -28.34 6.94
C GLU A 293 -3.11 -27.22 7.88
N ARG A 294 -2.96 -26.00 7.36
CA ARG A 294 -2.44 -24.86 8.11
C ARG A 294 -3.50 -24.30 9.06
N LYS A 295 -3.18 -24.35 10.36
CA LYS A 295 -4.00 -23.70 11.40
C LYS A 295 -4.05 -22.18 11.19
N ASN A 296 -5.26 -21.61 11.25
CA ASN A 296 -5.55 -20.17 11.16
C ASN A 296 -5.21 -19.54 9.80
N MET A 297 -5.75 -20.08 8.71
CA MET A 297 -5.77 -19.35 7.44
C MET A 297 -6.52 -18.02 7.59
N SER A 298 -6.03 -17.00 6.90
CA SER A 298 -6.79 -15.76 6.76
C SER A 298 -7.93 -15.95 5.77
N LYS A 299 -9.03 -15.18 5.90
CA LYS A 299 -10.13 -15.15 4.91
C LYS A 299 -9.65 -15.00 3.46
N GLN A 300 -8.54 -14.29 3.27
CA GLN A 300 -7.89 -14.16 1.96
C GLN A 300 -7.40 -15.50 1.41
N HIS A 301 -6.74 -16.30 2.24
CA HIS A 301 -6.22 -17.61 1.85
C HIS A 301 -7.33 -18.63 1.71
N GLU A 302 -8.39 -18.54 2.52
CA GLU A 302 -9.60 -19.37 2.34
C GLU A 302 -10.23 -19.11 0.98
N PHE A 303 -10.40 -17.84 0.60
CA PHE A 303 -10.90 -17.47 -0.73
C PHE A 303 -9.97 -17.93 -1.86
N GLU A 304 -8.66 -17.70 -1.75
CA GLU A 304 -7.70 -18.19 -2.75
C GLU A 304 -7.74 -19.70 -2.91
N TYR A 305 -7.79 -20.44 -1.79
CA TYR A 305 -7.89 -21.89 -1.81
C TYR A 305 -9.15 -22.38 -2.51
N ASP A 306 -10.29 -21.76 -2.22
CA ASP A 306 -11.56 -22.10 -2.85
C ASP A 306 -11.54 -21.86 -4.37
N VAL A 307 -10.92 -20.76 -4.82
CA VAL A 307 -10.72 -20.49 -6.26
C VAL A 307 -9.78 -21.53 -6.89
N ILE A 308 -8.69 -21.93 -6.21
CA ILE A 308 -7.78 -22.99 -6.67
C ILE A 308 -8.54 -24.30 -6.85
N GLN A 309 -9.28 -24.75 -5.83
CA GLN A 309 -10.04 -26.01 -5.90
C GLN A 309 -11.10 -25.97 -7.01
N THR A 310 -11.77 -24.84 -7.17
CA THR A 310 -12.75 -24.66 -8.24
C THR A 310 -12.09 -24.75 -9.61
N ALA A 311 -10.95 -24.07 -9.81
CA ALA A 311 -10.20 -24.15 -11.06
C ALA A 311 -9.67 -25.58 -11.33
N GLU A 312 -9.22 -26.30 -10.30
CA GLU A 312 -8.77 -27.69 -10.43
C GLU A 312 -9.90 -28.63 -10.87
N ARG A 313 -11.12 -28.46 -10.35
CA ARG A 313 -12.27 -29.26 -10.80
C ARG A 313 -12.65 -28.91 -12.23
N LEU A 314 -12.81 -27.61 -12.52
CA LEU A 314 -13.21 -27.11 -13.82
C LEU A 314 -12.25 -27.52 -14.95
N THR A 315 -10.95 -27.51 -14.67
CA THR A 315 -9.91 -27.81 -15.67
C THR A 315 -9.46 -29.27 -15.67
N GLU A 316 -10.10 -30.14 -14.88
CA GLU A 316 -9.63 -31.53 -14.66
C GLU A 316 -8.15 -31.59 -14.20
N LYS A 317 -7.76 -30.67 -13.31
CA LYS A 317 -6.41 -30.44 -12.80
C LYS A 317 -5.40 -29.90 -13.82
N ASN A 318 -5.85 -29.44 -14.99
CA ASN A 318 -5.00 -28.75 -15.97
C ASN A 318 -4.79 -27.26 -15.63
N CYS A 319 -4.57 -26.97 -14.36
CA CYS A 319 -4.24 -25.65 -13.84
C CYS A 319 -3.16 -25.75 -12.77
N MET A 320 -2.43 -24.67 -12.53
CA MET A 320 -1.41 -24.68 -11.49
C MET A 320 -1.10 -23.29 -10.94
N PRO A 321 -0.96 -23.14 -9.62
CA PRO A 321 -0.44 -21.91 -9.01
C PRO A 321 1.03 -21.65 -9.41
N LYS A 322 1.32 -20.47 -9.97
CA LYS A 322 2.68 -20.00 -10.30
C LYS A 322 2.88 -18.55 -9.88
N TYR A 323 4.10 -18.22 -9.44
CA TYR A 323 4.49 -16.84 -9.18
C TYR A 323 5.00 -16.21 -10.47
N LEU A 324 4.06 -15.85 -11.35
CA LEU A 324 4.37 -15.28 -12.68
C LEU A 324 5.14 -13.97 -12.59
N LEU A 325 4.86 -13.16 -11.57
CA LEU A 325 5.49 -11.88 -11.32
C LEU A 325 6.13 -11.87 -9.93
N PRO A 326 7.48 -11.89 -9.80
CA PRO A 326 8.16 -11.96 -8.51
C PRO A 326 7.91 -10.75 -7.61
N ASN A 327 7.60 -9.59 -8.19
CA ASN A 327 7.25 -8.37 -7.48
C ASN A 327 5.84 -8.34 -6.89
N HIS A 328 5.00 -9.32 -7.20
CA HIS A 328 3.68 -9.48 -6.60
C HIS A 328 3.68 -10.65 -5.60
N PRO A 329 3.14 -10.46 -4.39
CA PRO A 329 3.33 -11.43 -3.32
C PRO A 329 2.58 -12.74 -3.55
N ARG A 330 1.51 -12.75 -4.35
CA ARG A 330 0.61 -13.90 -4.48
C ARG A 330 0.76 -14.56 -5.84
N ALA A 331 0.76 -15.88 -5.84
CA ALA A 331 0.71 -16.69 -7.04
C ALA A 331 -0.60 -16.44 -7.81
N ASP A 332 -0.51 -16.62 -9.12
CA ASP A 332 -1.64 -16.66 -10.04
C ASP A 332 -1.93 -18.12 -10.40
N ILE A 333 -3.18 -18.45 -10.70
CA ILE A 333 -3.52 -19.79 -11.20
C ILE A 333 -3.43 -19.75 -12.71
N VAL A 334 -2.47 -20.50 -13.27
CA VAL A 334 -2.27 -20.57 -14.71
C VAL A 334 -3.20 -21.62 -15.28
N VAL A 335 -3.92 -21.24 -16.32
CA VAL A 335 -4.81 -22.12 -17.08
C VAL A 335 -4.53 -21.91 -18.57
N ARG A 336 -4.56 -22.98 -19.36
CA ARG A 336 -4.63 -22.85 -20.82
C ARG A 336 -6.05 -23.05 -21.28
N PHE A 337 -6.56 -22.10 -22.04
CA PHE A 337 -7.92 -22.10 -22.55
C PHE A 337 -7.89 -21.76 -24.04
N GLY A 338 -8.21 -22.76 -24.85
CA GLY A 338 -8.15 -22.70 -26.31
C GLY A 338 -9.28 -21.87 -26.92
N ASN A 339 -9.09 -21.45 -28.16
CA ASN A 339 -10.10 -20.71 -28.93
C ASN A 339 -11.36 -21.53 -29.23
N ASP A 340 -11.30 -22.86 -29.07
CA ASP A 340 -12.42 -23.77 -29.18
C ASP A 340 -13.26 -23.87 -27.90
N GLY A 341 -12.93 -23.06 -26.88
CA GLY A 341 -13.62 -23.03 -25.59
C GLY A 341 -13.26 -24.19 -24.68
N ARG A 342 -12.12 -24.86 -24.90
CA ARG A 342 -11.69 -26.02 -24.10
C ARG A 342 -10.46 -25.70 -23.27
N PHE A 343 -10.40 -26.28 -22.07
CA PHE A 343 -9.19 -26.28 -21.25
C PHE A 343 -8.16 -27.25 -21.83
N LEU A 344 -6.92 -26.78 -21.92
CA LEU A 344 -5.79 -27.54 -22.48
C LEU A 344 -4.78 -27.89 -21.37
N PRO A 345 -4.07 -29.03 -21.47
CA PRO A 345 -3.03 -29.37 -20.52
C PRO A 345 -1.87 -28.37 -20.55
N LEU A 346 -1.31 -28.09 -19.37
CA LEU A 346 -0.07 -27.33 -19.23
C LEU A 346 1.13 -28.19 -19.66
N PRO A 347 1.98 -27.74 -20.62
CA PRO A 347 3.17 -28.48 -21.03
C PRO A 347 4.15 -28.67 -19.88
N GLU A 348 4.85 -29.82 -19.85
CA GLU A 348 5.83 -30.16 -18.80
C GLU A 348 6.94 -29.10 -18.67
N ASP A 349 7.42 -28.57 -19.79
CA ASP A 349 8.43 -27.50 -19.82
C ASP A 349 7.95 -26.25 -19.06
N PHE A 350 6.68 -25.85 -19.23
CA PHE A 350 6.10 -24.74 -18.47
C PHE A 350 5.93 -25.10 -17.00
N VAL A 351 5.49 -26.33 -16.71
CA VAL A 351 5.32 -26.82 -15.34
C VAL A 351 6.64 -26.80 -14.57
N SER A 352 7.74 -27.13 -15.23
CA SER A 352 9.08 -27.23 -14.65
C SER A 352 9.73 -25.88 -14.31
N ILE A 353 9.21 -24.75 -14.80
CA ILE A 353 9.79 -23.42 -14.55
C ILE A 353 9.80 -23.13 -13.04
N GLU A 354 10.99 -22.91 -12.47
CA GLU A 354 11.14 -22.66 -11.03
C GLU A 354 10.53 -21.29 -10.65
N ASN A 355 9.69 -21.28 -9.62
CA ASN A 355 9.19 -20.04 -9.04
C ASN A 355 10.34 -19.17 -8.49
N PHE A 356 10.13 -17.86 -8.46
CA PHE A 356 11.04 -16.88 -7.83
C PHE A 356 12.40 -16.73 -8.53
N THR A 357 12.52 -17.13 -9.80
CA THR A 357 13.73 -16.97 -10.62
C THR A 357 13.66 -15.77 -11.58
N GLY A 358 12.52 -15.07 -11.62
CA GLY A 358 12.25 -13.93 -12.48
C GLY A 358 10.79 -13.91 -12.94
N PRO A 359 10.38 -12.92 -13.75
CA PRO A 359 9.10 -12.94 -14.44
C PRO A 359 9.00 -14.14 -15.41
N ILE A 360 7.87 -14.85 -15.38
CA ILE A 360 7.61 -15.99 -16.27
C ILE A 360 6.79 -15.50 -17.46
N ARG A 361 7.24 -15.74 -18.69
CA ARG A 361 6.50 -15.38 -19.91
C ARG A 361 5.55 -16.50 -20.30
N SER A 362 4.42 -16.12 -20.88
CA SER A 362 3.51 -17.04 -21.53
C SER A 362 4.19 -17.65 -22.77
N PRO A 363 4.11 -18.98 -22.95
CA PRO A 363 4.52 -19.65 -24.19
C PRO A 363 3.61 -19.37 -25.39
N GLY A 364 2.39 -18.86 -25.19
CA GLY A 364 1.41 -18.65 -26.27
C GLY A 364 0.18 -17.85 -25.85
N ASP A 365 -0.71 -17.56 -26.81
CA ASP A 365 -1.86 -16.67 -26.59
C ASP A 365 -3.05 -17.35 -25.87
N ASP A 366 -2.94 -18.65 -25.62
CA ASP A 366 -3.95 -19.48 -24.94
C ASP A 366 -3.74 -19.55 -23.42
N TYR A 367 -2.75 -18.85 -22.86
CA TYR A 367 -2.49 -18.84 -21.42
C TYR A 367 -3.21 -17.70 -20.70
N TRP A 368 -3.89 -18.08 -19.63
CA TRP A 368 -4.63 -17.22 -18.75
C TRP A 368 -4.01 -17.22 -17.36
N ALA A 369 -4.04 -16.06 -16.71
CA ALA A 369 -3.65 -15.89 -15.33
C ALA A 369 -4.90 -15.53 -14.52
N LEU A 370 -5.44 -16.50 -13.80
CA LEU A 370 -6.53 -16.29 -12.86
C LEU A 370 -5.95 -15.67 -11.61
N VAL A 371 -6.46 -14.49 -11.25
CA VAL A 371 -5.95 -13.70 -10.14
C VAL A 371 -7.06 -13.58 -9.10
N PRO A 372 -7.00 -14.33 -7.99
CA PRO A 372 -7.92 -14.16 -6.88
C PRO A 372 -7.66 -12.82 -6.18
N LEU A 373 -8.65 -11.92 -6.23
CA LEU A 373 -8.57 -10.57 -5.72
C LEU A 373 -9.65 -10.33 -4.66
N SER A 374 -9.24 -9.80 -3.51
CA SER A 374 -10.17 -9.51 -2.40
C SER A 374 -10.41 -8.03 -2.19
N ARG A 375 -11.18 -7.71 -1.13
CA ARG A 375 -11.66 -6.36 -0.83
C ARG A 375 -10.58 -5.27 -0.77
N ASN A 376 -9.32 -5.62 -0.52
CA ASN A 376 -8.22 -4.65 -0.43
C ASN A 376 -7.59 -4.28 -1.80
N VAL A 377 -8.18 -4.71 -2.91
CA VAL A 377 -7.70 -4.35 -4.26
C VAL A 377 -8.54 -3.24 -4.91
N PHE A 378 -9.66 -2.86 -4.26
CA PHE A 378 -10.63 -1.90 -4.79
C PHE A 378 -10.52 -0.55 -4.11
N VAL A 379 -10.68 0.49 -4.91
CA VAL A 379 -10.97 1.83 -4.41
C VAL A 379 -12.47 1.93 -4.12
N ARG A 380 -12.82 1.92 -2.83
CA ARG A 380 -14.17 1.62 -2.31
C ARG A 380 -15.31 2.42 -2.95
N ASN A 381 -15.09 3.70 -3.25
CA ASN A 381 -16.14 4.62 -3.69
C ASN A 381 -16.10 4.98 -5.18
N LEU A 382 -15.14 4.46 -5.95
CA LEU A 382 -15.12 4.61 -7.42
C LEU A 382 -15.29 3.26 -8.17
N GLY A 383 -15.19 2.13 -7.48
CA GLY A 383 -15.35 0.80 -8.08
C GLY A 383 -14.16 0.33 -8.92
N GLY A 384 -13.11 1.14 -9.06
CA GLY A 384 -11.87 0.78 -9.77
C GLY A 384 -10.83 0.08 -8.90
N PHE A 385 -9.77 -0.43 -9.53
CA PHE A 385 -8.66 -1.09 -8.87
C PHE A 385 -7.59 -0.12 -8.36
N THR A 386 -6.82 -0.55 -7.35
CA THR A 386 -5.63 0.16 -6.87
C THR A 386 -4.52 0.20 -7.93
N GLY A 387 -3.58 1.12 -7.78
CA GLY A 387 -2.43 1.24 -8.69
C GLY A 387 -1.59 -0.04 -8.77
N GLU A 388 -1.35 -0.71 -7.64
CA GLU A 388 -0.61 -1.99 -7.61
C GLU A 388 -1.34 -3.09 -8.41
N THR A 389 -2.67 -3.15 -8.32
CA THR A 389 -3.49 -4.14 -9.04
C THR A 389 -3.48 -3.89 -10.54
N LEU A 390 -3.58 -2.63 -10.97
CA LEU A 390 -3.50 -2.27 -12.39
C LEU A 390 -2.08 -2.46 -12.96
N ALA A 391 -1.05 -2.25 -12.13
CA ALA A 391 0.32 -2.60 -12.52
C ALA A 391 0.46 -4.12 -12.73
N LYS A 392 -0.11 -4.96 -11.85
CA LYS A 392 -0.16 -6.41 -12.06
C LYS A 392 -0.85 -6.78 -13.36
N GLU A 393 -2.02 -6.19 -13.63
CA GLU A 393 -2.78 -6.43 -14.86
C GLU A 393 -1.94 -6.15 -16.11
N ARG A 394 -1.32 -4.96 -16.15
CA ARG A 394 -0.48 -4.52 -17.26
C ARG A 394 0.73 -5.44 -17.46
N GLN A 395 1.38 -5.82 -16.36
CA GLN A 395 2.55 -6.70 -16.39
C GLN A 395 2.21 -8.11 -16.88
N LEU A 396 1.10 -8.70 -16.42
CA LEU A 396 0.63 -10.00 -16.89
C LEU A 396 0.37 -9.97 -18.40
N LYS A 397 -0.28 -8.91 -18.91
CA LYS A 397 -0.50 -8.69 -20.34
C LYS A 397 0.83 -8.60 -21.11
N MET A 398 1.83 -7.88 -20.60
CA MET A 398 3.16 -7.78 -21.23
C MET A 398 3.98 -9.08 -21.20
N LEU A 399 3.66 -9.99 -20.28
CA LEU A 399 4.20 -11.34 -20.24
C LEU A 399 3.46 -12.29 -21.20
N GLY A 400 2.40 -11.85 -21.88
CA GLY A 400 1.61 -12.65 -22.83
C GLY A 400 0.46 -13.43 -22.19
N PHE A 401 0.14 -13.19 -20.92
CA PHE A 401 -1.03 -13.80 -20.29
C PHE A 401 -2.28 -12.94 -20.49
N LYS A 402 -3.44 -13.60 -20.52
CA LYS A 402 -4.75 -12.96 -20.38
C LYS A 402 -5.13 -12.94 -18.89
N PRO A 403 -5.04 -11.79 -18.18
CA PRO A 403 -5.40 -11.73 -16.77
C PRO A 403 -6.92 -11.82 -16.60
N LEU A 404 -7.36 -12.74 -15.73
CA LEU A 404 -8.76 -12.94 -15.36
C LEU A 404 -8.92 -12.71 -13.86
N PHE A 405 -9.61 -11.64 -13.49
CA PHE A 405 -9.75 -11.24 -12.08
C PHE A 405 -10.96 -11.91 -11.44
N VAL A 406 -10.70 -12.76 -10.45
CA VAL A 406 -11.73 -13.46 -9.67
C VAL A 406 -11.94 -12.69 -8.38
N LEU A 407 -13.14 -12.11 -8.19
CA LEU A 407 -13.38 -11.13 -7.14
C LEU A 407 -14.17 -11.75 -5.98
N ASP A 408 -13.64 -11.65 -4.75
CA ASP A 408 -14.32 -12.12 -3.52
C ASP A 408 -15.77 -11.62 -3.41
N LYS A 409 -16.03 -10.36 -3.82
CA LYS A 409 -17.36 -9.75 -3.74
C LYS A 409 -18.42 -10.39 -4.64
N SER A 410 -18.01 -11.02 -5.74
CA SER A 410 -18.90 -11.68 -6.70
C SER A 410 -18.78 -13.19 -6.65
N TRP A 411 -17.93 -13.72 -5.75
CA TRP A 411 -17.69 -15.14 -5.63
C TRP A 411 -18.92 -15.83 -4.99
N PRO A 412 -19.45 -16.91 -5.59
CA PRO A 412 -20.60 -17.62 -5.03
C PRO A 412 -20.29 -18.19 -3.64
N THR A 413 -20.99 -17.71 -2.60
CA THR A 413 -20.81 -18.17 -1.20
C THR A 413 -21.82 -19.22 -0.75
N GLU A 414 -22.96 -19.36 -1.47
CA GLU A 414 -24.05 -20.28 -1.13
C GLU A 414 -24.40 -21.17 -2.33
N GLY A 415 -24.20 -22.48 -2.20
CA GLY A 415 -24.58 -23.49 -3.20
C GLY A 415 -23.42 -24.34 -3.72
N GLU A 416 -23.80 -25.46 -4.34
CA GLU A 416 -22.97 -26.54 -4.88
C GLU A 416 -21.78 -26.03 -5.71
N ASP A 417 -20.66 -26.75 -5.66
CA ASP A 417 -19.40 -26.47 -6.38
C ASP A 417 -19.62 -26.10 -7.87
N THR A 418 -20.68 -26.65 -8.48
CA THR A 418 -21.17 -26.34 -9.83
C THR A 418 -21.35 -24.84 -10.09
N LYS A 419 -21.92 -24.07 -9.14
CA LYS A 419 -22.15 -22.62 -9.35
C LYS A 419 -20.85 -21.83 -9.41
N LYS A 420 -19.82 -22.28 -8.70
CA LYS A 420 -18.50 -21.64 -8.72
C LYS A 420 -17.77 -21.97 -10.03
N GLU A 421 -17.94 -23.19 -10.51
CA GLU A 421 -17.43 -23.63 -11.82
C GLU A 421 -18.09 -22.83 -12.94
N GLU A 422 -19.42 -22.75 -12.97
CA GLU A 422 -20.19 -21.91 -13.90
C GLU A 422 -19.74 -20.43 -13.83
N HIS A 423 -19.48 -19.90 -12.63
CA HIS A 423 -18.98 -18.54 -12.48
C HIS A 423 -17.61 -18.35 -13.16
N LEU A 424 -16.67 -19.29 -12.97
CA LEU A 424 -15.37 -19.25 -13.64
C LEU A 424 -15.50 -19.42 -15.16
N GLU A 425 -16.31 -20.36 -15.64
CA GLU A 425 -16.57 -20.58 -17.08
C GLU A 425 -17.11 -19.33 -17.76
N ASN A 426 -18.08 -18.65 -17.12
CA ASN A 426 -18.63 -17.40 -17.62
C ASN A 426 -17.55 -16.32 -17.70
N LEU A 427 -16.66 -16.21 -16.70
CA LEU A 427 -15.56 -15.25 -16.73
C LEU A 427 -14.61 -15.49 -17.92
N PHE A 428 -14.31 -16.76 -18.26
CA PHE A 428 -13.52 -17.08 -19.46
C PHE A 428 -14.26 -16.75 -20.76
N SER A 429 -15.56 -16.97 -20.81
CA SER A 429 -16.40 -16.81 -22.00
C SER A 429 -16.76 -15.36 -22.31
N GLU A 430 -16.93 -14.52 -21.28
CA GLU A 430 -17.26 -13.10 -21.41
C GLU A 430 -16.04 -12.22 -21.75
N TYR A 431 -14.82 -12.77 -21.66
CA TYR A 431 -13.63 -12.01 -21.96
C TYR A 431 -13.58 -11.71 -23.46
N PRO A 432 -13.43 -10.44 -23.87
CA PRO A 432 -13.40 -10.09 -25.27
C PRO A 432 -12.22 -10.81 -25.93
N THR A 433 -12.54 -11.74 -26.84
CA THR A 433 -11.57 -12.21 -27.82
C THR A 433 -11.15 -10.98 -28.62
N PRO A 434 -9.85 -10.64 -28.68
CA PRO A 434 -9.43 -9.55 -29.54
C PRO A 434 -9.89 -9.85 -30.97
N PRO A 435 -10.39 -8.84 -31.71
CA PRO A 435 -10.91 -9.02 -33.07
C PRO A 435 -9.85 -9.52 -34.04
#